data_AF-A0A943EKM3-F1
#
_entry.id   AF-A0A943EKM3-F1
#
_cell.length_a   1.000
_cell.length_b   1.000
_cell.length_c   1.000
_cell.angle_alpha   90.00
_cell.angle_beta   90.00
_cell.angle_gamma   90.00
#
_symmetry.space_group_name_H-M   'P 1'
#
loop_
_entity.id
_entity.type
_entity.pdbx_description
1 polymer ?
#
loop_
_entity_poly.entity_id
_entity_poly.type
_entity_poly.pdbx_seq_one_letter_code
_entity_poly.pdbx_strand_id
1 'polypeptide(L)'
;MKHAKKTLTAFLFFLVALLAGNLAFAAPSASKDALSRKFIAFYCFDGTGKVTPSLRNLWQRQVRQAYPRVSYTFLDDPTILQKGRDGLISLVQSGDELTTGDLERVAVATESDVVAVMVVHTMESYYVEALFPFWEDGPETYVRTLSAADFYLYRKEDGKFKKKFLRKVETKDAALATAPEKEIQYALSDFARSFEGLPLI
;
A
#
# COMPACT_ATOMS: atom_id res chain seq x y z
N MET A 1 64.01 -16.76 -43.37
CA MET A 1 62.92 -15.75 -43.28
C MET A 1 61.48 -16.32 -43.26
N LYS A 2 61.21 -17.56 -43.71
CA LYS A 2 59.82 -18.12 -43.74
C LYS A 2 59.31 -18.64 -42.38
N HIS A 3 60.19 -19.09 -41.47
CA HIS A 3 59.78 -19.61 -40.16
C HIS A 3 59.37 -18.53 -39.15
N ALA A 4 60.03 -17.38 -39.15
CA ALA A 4 59.70 -16.26 -38.25
C ALA A 4 58.33 -15.63 -38.54
N LYS A 5 57.85 -15.69 -39.79
CA LYS A 5 56.49 -15.23 -40.15
C LYS A 5 55.41 -16.18 -39.63
N LYS A 6 55.64 -17.49 -39.65
CA LYS A 6 54.66 -18.48 -39.15
C LYS A 6 54.48 -18.41 -37.63
N THR A 7 55.55 -18.19 -36.88
CA THR A 7 55.50 -18.03 -35.42
C THR A 7 54.84 -16.73 -34.99
N LEU A 8 55.08 -15.62 -35.72
CA LEU A 8 54.41 -14.33 -35.46
C LEU A 8 52.90 -14.40 -35.74
N THR A 9 52.49 -15.11 -36.79
CA THR A 9 51.07 -15.27 -37.14
C THR A 9 50.34 -16.13 -36.09
N ALA A 10 50.97 -17.21 -35.61
CA ALA A 10 50.43 -18.03 -34.53
C ALA A 10 50.30 -17.27 -33.21
N PHE A 11 51.26 -16.37 -32.91
CA PHE A 11 51.21 -15.52 -31.72
C PHE A 11 50.09 -14.47 -31.81
N LEU A 12 49.84 -13.91 -33.00
CA LEU A 12 48.72 -12.99 -33.22
C LEU A 12 47.36 -13.68 -33.03
N PHE A 13 47.21 -14.91 -33.53
CA PHE A 13 45.98 -15.70 -33.32
C PHE A 13 45.75 -16.06 -31.85
N PHE A 14 46.83 -16.36 -31.11
CA PHE A 14 46.73 -16.62 -29.67
C PHE A 14 46.36 -15.36 -28.88
N LEU A 15 46.87 -14.19 -29.28
CA LEU A 15 46.54 -12.90 -28.66
C LEU A 15 45.08 -12.49 -28.92
N VAL A 16 44.56 -12.73 -30.13
CA VAL A 16 43.15 -12.47 -30.47
C VAL A 16 42.21 -13.44 -29.76
N ALA A 17 42.60 -14.71 -29.57
CA ALA A 17 41.84 -15.66 -28.76
C ALA A 17 41.82 -15.29 -27.26
N LEU A 18 42.93 -14.74 -26.74
CA LEU A 18 43.01 -14.24 -25.36
C LEU A 18 42.21 -12.94 -25.15
N LEU A 19 42.11 -12.09 -26.18
CA LEU A 19 41.30 -10.87 -26.16
C LEU A 19 39.80 -11.17 -26.37
N ALA A 20 39.46 -12.16 -27.19
CA ALA A 20 38.08 -12.60 -27.42
C ALA A 20 37.50 -13.41 -26.25
N GLY A 21 38.36 -14.11 -25.47
CA GLY A 21 37.94 -14.82 -24.26
C GLY A 21 37.55 -13.93 -23.08
N ASN A 22 37.81 -12.62 -23.15
CA ASN A 22 37.42 -11.63 -22.14
C ASN A 22 36.14 -10.87 -22.49
N LEU A 23 35.51 -11.17 -23.63
CA LEU A 23 34.12 -10.81 -23.91
C LEU A 23 33.20 -11.97 -23.49
N ALA A 24 33.48 -12.57 -22.34
CA ALA A 24 32.40 -13.17 -21.57
C ALA A 24 31.46 -12.03 -21.23
N PHE A 25 30.38 -11.95 -22.00
CA PHE A 25 29.18 -11.20 -21.69
C PHE A 25 29.01 -11.24 -20.18
N ALA A 26 29.33 -10.12 -19.52
CA ALA A 26 28.87 -9.86 -18.18
C ALA A 26 27.36 -9.75 -18.33
N ALA A 27 26.69 -10.91 -18.38
CA ALA A 27 25.32 -11.01 -17.97
C ALA A 27 25.28 -10.22 -16.67
N PRO A 28 24.41 -9.20 -16.54
CA PRO A 28 24.29 -8.51 -15.28
C PRO A 28 24.09 -9.64 -14.28
N SER A 29 25.03 -9.79 -13.33
CA SER A 29 24.77 -10.69 -12.24
C SER A 29 23.50 -10.13 -11.67
N ALA A 30 22.39 -10.86 -11.86
CA ALA A 30 21.15 -10.55 -11.21
C ALA A 30 21.55 -10.55 -9.76
N SER A 31 21.73 -9.33 -9.22
CA SER A 31 22.22 -9.10 -7.89
C SER A 31 21.40 -10.01 -7.00
N LYS A 32 22.03 -10.71 -6.05
CA LYS A 32 21.31 -11.49 -5.05
C LYS A 32 20.25 -10.65 -4.30
N ASP A 33 20.26 -9.32 -4.44
CA ASP A 33 19.22 -8.37 -4.02
C ASP A 33 17.93 -8.34 -4.86
N ALA A 34 17.90 -8.92 -6.06
CA ALA A 34 16.69 -8.97 -6.90
C ALA A 34 15.61 -9.94 -6.35
N LEU A 35 15.91 -10.64 -5.25
CA LEU A 35 15.04 -11.63 -4.61
C LEU A 35 14.63 -11.27 -3.17
N SER A 36 15.11 -10.16 -2.58
CA SER A 36 14.65 -9.74 -1.25
C SER A 36 13.29 -9.04 -1.37
N ARG A 37 12.24 -9.85 -1.47
CA ARG A 37 10.87 -9.35 -1.49
C ARG A 37 10.57 -8.62 -0.20
N LYS A 38 10.24 -7.33 -0.30
CA LYS A 38 9.85 -6.48 0.83
C LYS A 38 8.47 -6.87 1.35
N PHE A 39 8.26 -6.81 2.65
CA PHE A 39 7.00 -7.20 3.29
C PHE A 39 6.16 -5.99 3.72
N ILE A 40 4.85 -6.10 3.50
CA ILE A 40 3.86 -5.11 3.93
C ILE A 40 2.97 -5.76 4.99
N ALA A 41 2.97 -5.21 6.20
CA ALA A 41 2.00 -5.54 7.23
C ALA A 41 0.76 -4.64 7.06
N PHE A 42 -0.41 -5.23 6.83
CA PHE A 42 -1.66 -4.48 6.67
C PHE A 42 -2.62 -4.76 7.83
N TYR A 43 -3.00 -3.70 8.53
CA TYR A 43 -3.91 -3.75 9.66
C TYR A 43 -5.16 -2.93 9.39
N CYS A 44 -6.32 -3.54 9.61
CA CYS A 44 -7.59 -2.84 9.65
C CYS A 44 -8.28 -3.11 10.99
N PHE A 45 -8.54 -2.02 11.71
CA PHE A 45 -9.33 -1.98 12.94
C PHE A 45 -10.73 -1.48 12.59
N ASP A 46 -11.73 -2.25 12.99
CA ASP A 46 -13.13 -1.98 12.70
C ASP A 46 -13.83 -1.49 13.95
N GLY A 47 -14.07 -0.18 14.04
CA GLY A 47 -14.89 0.44 15.08
C GLY A 47 -16.38 0.41 14.78
N THR A 48 -16.78 -0.02 13.58
CA THR A 48 -18.18 -0.04 13.13
C THR A 48 -18.86 -1.40 13.31
N GLY A 49 -18.07 -2.47 13.39
CA GLY A 49 -18.55 -3.85 13.36
C GLY A 49 -19.04 -4.32 11.99
N LYS A 50 -18.89 -3.52 10.93
CA LYS A 50 -19.42 -3.77 9.58
C LYS A 50 -18.35 -4.18 8.56
N VAL A 51 -17.07 -4.24 8.96
CA VAL A 51 -15.98 -4.56 8.03
C VAL A 51 -15.88 -6.06 7.78
N THR A 52 -16.37 -6.48 6.61
CA THR A 52 -16.27 -7.87 6.15
C THR A 52 -14.85 -8.22 5.67
N PRO A 53 -14.47 -9.51 5.61
CA PRO A 53 -13.20 -9.95 5.02
C PRO A 53 -13.05 -9.50 3.55
N SER A 54 -14.12 -9.51 2.77
CA SER A 54 -14.12 -9.06 1.37
C SER A 54 -13.78 -7.58 1.25
N LEU A 55 -14.33 -6.75 2.15
CA LEU A 55 -14.05 -5.32 2.19
C LEU A 55 -12.61 -5.04 2.65
N ARG A 56 -12.13 -5.76 3.67
CA ARG A 56 -10.72 -5.71 4.09
C ARG A 56 -9.78 -6.01 2.93
N ASN A 57 -10.05 -7.08 2.18
CA ASN A 57 -9.26 -7.46 1.00
C ASN A 57 -9.32 -6.40 -0.10
N LEU A 58 -10.47 -5.74 -0.30
CA LEU A 58 -10.63 -4.63 -1.24
C LEU A 58 -9.74 -3.43 -0.87
N TRP A 59 -9.69 -3.07 0.41
CA TRP A 59 -8.86 -1.98 0.91
C TRP A 59 -7.37 -2.32 0.89
N GLN A 60 -7.00 -3.55 1.23
CA GLN A 60 -5.64 -4.05 1.08
C GLN A 60 -5.16 -3.94 -0.39
N ARG A 61 -6.06 -4.18 -1.37
CA ARG A 61 -5.76 -3.94 -2.79
C ARG A 61 -5.57 -2.47 -3.14
N GLN A 62 -6.12 -1.52 -2.39
CA GLN A 62 -5.85 -0.09 -2.61
C GLN A 62 -4.44 0.27 -2.15
N VAL A 63 -4.02 -0.21 -0.98
CA VAL A 63 -2.63 -0.04 -0.51
C VAL A 63 -1.66 -0.66 -1.52
N ARG A 64 -2.00 -1.82 -2.08
CA ARG A 64 -1.20 -2.48 -3.13
C ARG A 64 -0.93 -1.61 -4.35
N GLN A 65 -1.81 -0.67 -4.71
CA GLN A 65 -1.60 0.18 -5.90
C GLN A 65 -0.37 1.09 -5.77
N ALA A 66 0.10 1.34 -4.54
CA ALA A 66 1.34 2.06 -4.28
C ALA A 66 2.60 1.17 -4.35
N TYR A 67 2.45 -0.15 -4.25
CA TYR A 67 3.57 -1.09 -4.07
C TYR A 67 3.63 -2.15 -5.18
N PRO A 68 4.64 -2.12 -6.06
CA PRO A 68 4.79 -3.09 -7.14
C PRO A 68 4.84 -4.55 -6.64
N ARG A 69 4.07 -5.44 -7.28
CA ARG A 69 4.02 -6.88 -6.93
C ARG A 69 5.36 -7.60 -7.05
N VAL A 70 6.22 -7.11 -7.94
CA VAL A 70 7.57 -7.67 -8.16
C VAL A 70 8.46 -7.47 -6.93
N SER A 71 8.29 -6.36 -6.20
CA SER A 71 9.16 -5.99 -5.09
C SER A 71 8.53 -6.20 -3.72
N TYR A 72 7.20 -6.13 -3.61
CA TYR A 72 6.50 -6.19 -2.32
C TYR A 72 5.52 -7.37 -2.24
N THR A 73 5.35 -7.94 -1.05
CA THR A 73 4.32 -8.93 -0.70
C THR A 73 3.66 -8.55 0.63
N PHE A 74 2.37 -8.86 0.77
CA PHE A 74 1.72 -8.68 2.07
C PHE A 74 2.09 -9.85 2.99
N LEU A 75 2.33 -9.57 4.26
CA LEU A 75 2.37 -10.61 5.27
C LEU A 75 1.02 -11.34 5.33
N ASP A 76 1.07 -12.65 5.38
CA ASP A 76 -0.08 -13.56 5.45
C ASP A 76 -0.03 -14.49 6.67
N ASP A 77 1.13 -14.60 7.35
CA ASP A 77 1.26 -15.36 8.60
C ASP A 77 0.36 -14.76 9.70
N PRO A 78 -0.68 -15.50 10.14
CA PRO A 78 -1.63 -15.00 11.14
C PRO A 78 -0.98 -14.76 12.50
N THR A 79 0.06 -15.51 12.85
CA THR A 79 0.76 -15.38 14.14
C THR A 79 1.57 -14.09 14.18
N ILE A 80 2.27 -13.77 13.09
CA ILE A 80 3.04 -12.52 12.98
C ILE A 80 2.10 -11.33 12.92
N LEU A 81 1.02 -11.42 12.13
CA LEU A 81 0.00 -10.37 12.08
C LEU A 81 -0.65 -10.16 13.45
N GLN A 82 -0.92 -11.22 14.22
CA GLN A 82 -1.49 -11.07 15.56
C GLN A 82 -0.54 -10.29 16.49
N LYS A 83 0.77 -10.58 16.49
CA LYS A 83 1.75 -9.82 17.29
C LYS A 83 1.71 -8.32 17.01
N GLY A 84 1.68 -7.93 15.73
CA GLY A 84 1.59 -6.52 15.35
C GLY A 84 0.24 -5.90 15.72
N ARG A 85 -0.86 -6.67 15.65
CA ARG A 85 -2.19 -6.24 16.10
C ARG A 85 -2.20 -5.99 17.62
N ASP A 86 -1.60 -6.86 18.41
CA ASP A 86 -1.53 -6.73 19.87
C ASP A 86 -0.77 -5.46 20.28
N GLY A 87 0.27 -5.07 19.51
CA GLY A 87 1.00 -3.82 19.73
C GLY A 87 0.23 -2.53 19.40
N LEU A 88 -0.89 -2.64 18.68
CA LEU A 88 -1.67 -1.49 18.21
C LEU A 88 -3.05 -1.38 18.88
N ILE A 89 -3.64 -2.51 19.32
CA ILE A 89 -5.05 -2.56 19.71
C ILE A 89 -5.39 -1.64 20.87
N SER A 90 -4.53 -1.55 21.90
CA SER A 90 -4.77 -0.69 23.07
C SER A 90 -4.72 0.79 22.72
N LEU A 91 -3.79 1.19 21.84
CA LEU A 91 -3.65 2.57 21.34
C LEU A 91 -4.85 2.97 20.48
N VAL A 92 -5.32 2.07 19.62
CA VAL A 92 -6.51 2.31 18.81
C VAL A 92 -7.75 2.42 19.69
N GLN A 93 -7.86 1.60 20.73
CA GLN A 93 -8.98 1.62 21.67
C GLN A 93 -8.99 2.84 22.61
N SER A 94 -7.82 3.38 22.98
CA SER A 94 -7.75 4.63 23.75
C SER A 94 -8.19 5.84 22.92
N GLY A 95 -8.22 5.72 21.60
CA GLY A 95 -8.53 6.81 20.68
C GLY A 95 -7.33 7.73 20.44
N ASP A 96 -6.14 7.34 20.92
CA ASP A 96 -4.91 8.07 20.68
C ASP A 96 -4.48 7.95 19.22
N GLU A 97 -3.86 9.01 18.73
CA GLU A 97 -3.27 8.99 17.41
C GLU A 97 -2.02 8.10 17.39
N LEU A 98 -1.92 7.22 16.39
CA LEU A 98 -0.73 6.38 16.22
C LEU A 98 0.45 7.23 15.76
N THR A 99 1.57 7.06 16.44
CA THR A 99 2.83 7.77 16.17
C THR A 99 3.74 6.98 15.24
N THR A 100 4.78 7.62 14.72
CA THR A 100 5.86 6.93 13.99
C THR A 100 6.49 5.81 14.81
N GLY A 101 6.73 6.05 16.11
CA GLY A 101 7.33 5.05 17.00
C GLY A 101 6.44 3.83 17.23
N ASP A 102 5.11 3.99 17.18
CA ASP A 102 4.18 2.86 17.27
C ASP A 102 4.30 1.95 16.04
N LEU A 103 4.29 2.54 14.85
CA LEU A 103 4.40 1.78 13.60
C LEU A 103 5.82 1.21 13.40
N GLU A 104 6.86 1.90 13.86
CA GLU A 104 8.22 1.37 13.86
C GLU A 104 8.35 0.12 14.74
N ARG A 105 7.78 0.13 15.96
CA ARG A 105 7.75 -1.04 16.85
C ARG A 105 7.04 -2.22 16.18
N VAL A 106 5.93 -1.97 15.50
CA VAL A 106 5.21 -3.01 14.73
C VAL A 106 6.05 -3.51 13.56
N ALA A 107 6.73 -2.63 12.82
CA ALA A 107 7.58 -3.01 11.71
C ALA A 107 8.72 -3.93 12.16
N VAL A 108 9.34 -3.63 13.31
CA VAL A 108 10.36 -4.48 13.93
C VAL A 108 9.78 -5.82 14.38
N ALA A 109 8.65 -5.81 15.09
CA ALA A 109 8.03 -7.04 15.62
C ALA A 109 7.52 -8.00 14.54
N THR A 110 7.23 -7.48 13.35
CA THR A 110 6.65 -8.23 12.22
C THR A 110 7.64 -8.48 11.09
N GLU A 111 8.87 -7.98 11.23
CA GLU A 111 9.89 -7.99 10.17
C GLU A 111 9.37 -7.41 8.83
N SER A 112 8.50 -6.40 8.91
CA SER A 112 7.96 -5.73 7.73
C SER A 112 8.74 -4.47 7.34
N ASP A 113 8.80 -4.22 6.04
CA ASP A 113 9.40 -3.00 5.47
C ASP A 113 8.41 -1.85 5.44
N VAL A 114 7.12 -2.17 5.36
CA VAL A 114 6.02 -1.19 5.35
C VAL A 114 4.91 -1.65 6.30
N VAL A 115 4.44 -0.74 7.13
CA VAL A 115 3.27 -0.93 7.99
C VAL A 115 2.16 0.01 7.53
N ALA A 116 1.04 -0.57 7.13
CA ALA A 116 -0.16 0.14 6.72
C ALA A 116 -1.28 -0.14 7.73
N VAL A 117 -1.75 0.89 8.42
CA VAL A 117 -2.84 0.79 9.39
C VAL A 117 -4.02 1.63 8.93
N MET A 118 -5.21 1.06 9.00
CA MET A 118 -6.45 1.81 8.91
C MET A 118 -7.35 1.54 10.11
N VAL A 119 -7.95 2.61 10.63
CA VAL A 119 -8.95 2.56 11.72
C VAL A 119 -10.24 3.11 11.17
N VAL A 120 -11.29 2.29 11.14
CA VAL A 120 -12.61 2.69 10.61
C VAL A 120 -13.51 3.10 11.77
N HIS A 121 -13.92 4.35 11.78
CA HIS A 121 -14.77 4.92 12.83
C HIS A 121 -16.23 4.96 12.45
N THR A 122 -16.55 5.26 11.19
CA THR A 122 -17.93 5.39 10.74
C THR A 122 -18.08 4.97 9.29
N MET A 123 -19.08 4.12 9.04
CA MET A 123 -19.57 3.71 7.73
C MET A 123 -21.08 3.63 7.79
N GLU A 124 -21.74 4.77 7.61
CA GLU A 124 -23.19 4.85 7.69
C GLU A 124 -23.78 5.55 6.48
N SER A 125 -24.96 5.11 6.08
CA SER A 125 -25.79 5.79 5.10
C SER A 125 -27.24 5.64 5.53
N TYR A 126 -27.99 6.72 5.49
CA TYR A 126 -29.42 6.71 5.80
C TYR A 126 -30.17 7.69 4.91
N TYR A 127 -31.42 7.33 4.60
CA TYR A 127 -32.33 8.21 3.88
C TYR A 127 -32.70 9.42 4.75
N VAL A 128 -32.81 10.57 4.12
CA VAL A 128 -33.21 11.82 4.76
C VAL A 128 -34.33 12.44 3.94
N GLU A 129 -35.41 12.83 4.62
CA GLU A 129 -36.49 13.58 4.00
C GLU A 129 -36.12 15.06 3.91
N ALA A 130 -36.54 15.73 2.84
CA ALA A 130 -36.35 17.16 2.69
C ALA A 130 -37.13 17.91 3.79
N LEU A 131 -36.46 18.84 4.47
CA LEU A 131 -37.05 19.63 5.58
C LEU A 131 -38.20 20.54 5.10
N PHE A 132 -38.37 20.74 3.79
CA PHE A 132 -39.35 21.65 3.19
C PHE A 132 -40.15 20.98 2.07
N PRO A 133 -41.38 20.53 2.33
CA PRO A 133 -42.20 19.76 1.39
C PRO A 133 -42.91 20.60 0.30
N PHE A 134 -42.47 21.85 0.04
CA PHE A 134 -43.21 22.81 -0.78
C PHE A 134 -42.65 23.04 -2.20
N TRP A 135 -41.62 22.30 -2.61
CA TRP A 135 -41.06 22.37 -3.95
C TRP A 135 -41.61 21.20 -4.78
N GLU A 136 -42.24 21.50 -5.91
CA GLU A 136 -43.23 20.68 -6.64
C GLU A 136 -42.72 19.38 -7.33
N ASP A 137 -41.45 18.96 -7.14
CA ASP A 137 -40.85 17.85 -7.90
C ASP A 137 -40.96 16.44 -7.27
N GLY A 138 -41.86 16.25 -6.30
CA GLY A 138 -42.09 14.96 -5.63
C GLY A 138 -41.05 14.65 -4.54
N PRO A 139 -41.17 13.51 -3.84
CA PRO A 139 -40.29 13.20 -2.71
C PRO A 139 -38.88 12.85 -3.20
N GLU A 140 -38.04 13.88 -3.38
CA GLU A 140 -36.62 13.71 -3.62
C GLU A 140 -36.03 12.89 -2.46
N THR A 141 -35.59 11.68 -2.77
CA THR A 141 -35.05 10.76 -1.79
C THR A 141 -33.57 11.06 -1.63
N TYR A 142 -33.21 11.75 -0.56
CA TYR A 142 -31.82 12.04 -0.23
C TYR A 142 -31.20 10.93 0.59
N VAL A 143 -29.91 10.68 0.39
CA VAL A 143 -29.11 9.81 1.24
C VAL A 143 -28.02 10.65 1.88
N ARG A 144 -27.92 10.57 3.21
CA ARG A 144 -26.82 11.12 3.98
C ARG A 144 -25.81 10.01 4.26
N THR A 145 -24.60 10.18 3.74
CA THR A 145 -23.47 9.29 3.94
C THR A 145 -22.50 9.88 4.96
N LEU A 146 -22.14 9.08 5.95
CA LEU A 146 -21.11 9.37 6.96
C LEU A 146 -19.94 8.41 6.75
N SER A 147 -18.75 8.96 6.51
CA SER A 147 -17.51 8.19 6.32
C SER A 147 -16.41 8.77 7.19
N ALA A 148 -15.92 7.98 8.14
CA ALA A 148 -14.80 8.36 8.99
C ALA A 148 -13.80 7.22 9.12
N ALA A 149 -12.54 7.51 8.78
CA ALA A 149 -11.45 6.57 8.91
C ALA A 149 -10.11 7.29 9.07
N ASP A 150 -9.17 6.65 9.76
CA ASP A 150 -7.80 7.11 9.90
C ASP A 150 -6.87 6.18 9.14
N PHE A 151 -5.90 6.74 8.44
CA PHE A 151 -4.91 6.00 7.67
C PHE A 151 -3.52 6.38 8.14
N TYR A 152 -2.67 5.37 8.33
CA TYR A 152 -1.28 5.52 8.72
C TYR A 152 -0.41 4.64 7.83
N LEU A 153 0.70 5.20 7.35
CA LEU A 153 1.71 4.47 6.59
C LEU A 153 3.08 4.79 7.16
N TYR A 154 3.86 3.74 7.37
CA TYR A 154 5.26 3.80 7.78
C TYR A 154 6.10 2.93 6.86
N ARG A 155 7.28 3.43 6.48
CA ARG A 155 8.31 2.68 5.75
C ARG A 155 9.61 2.68 6.54
N LYS A 156 10.13 1.47 6.79
CA LYS A 156 11.31 1.22 7.61
C LYS A 156 12.61 1.76 6.98
N GLU A 157 12.73 1.67 5.66
CA GLU A 157 13.95 2.00 4.90
C GLU A 157 14.45 3.43 5.13
N ASP A 158 13.53 4.40 5.16
CA ASP A 158 13.82 5.83 5.29
C ASP A 158 13.11 6.48 6.50
N GLY A 159 12.46 5.66 7.35
CA GLY A 159 11.66 6.14 8.47
C GLY A 159 10.45 6.98 8.07
N LYS A 160 10.05 6.94 6.79
CA LYS A 160 8.98 7.79 6.27
C LYS A 160 7.66 7.41 6.92
N PHE A 161 7.02 8.39 7.52
CA PHE A 161 5.71 8.25 8.14
C PHE A 161 4.73 9.27 7.57
N LYS A 162 3.49 8.85 7.34
CA LYS A 162 2.39 9.73 6.94
C LYS A 162 1.10 9.26 7.60
N LYS A 163 0.22 10.22 7.87
CA LYS A 163 -1.14 9.99 8.37
C LYS A 163 -2.14 10.81 7.57
N LYS A 164 -3.40 10.37 7.52
CA LYS A 164 -4.53 11.11 6.96
C LYS A 164 -5.81 10.71 7.66
N PHE A 165 -6.65 11.70 7.96
CA PHE A 165 -7.97 11.49 8.54
C PHE A 165 -9.04 11.82 7.50
N LEU A 166 -9.91 10.84 7.22
CA LEU A 166 -11.14 11.05 6.49
C LEU A 166 -12.25 11.36 7.50
N ARG A 167 -12.90 12.51 7.34
CA ARG A 167 -14.10 12.90 8.08
C ARG A 167 -15.07 13.52 7.07
N LYS A 168 -15.92 12.71 6.44
CA LYS A 168 -16.83 13.14 5.40
C LYS A 168 -18.27 12.92 5.82
N VAL A 169 -19.07 13.97 5.69
CA VAL A 169 -20.53 13.96 5.84
C VAL A 169 -21.09 14.59 4.58
N GLU A 170 -21.88 13.83 3.84
CA GLU A 170 -22.40 14.28 2.54
C GLU A 170 -23.86 13.87 2.41
N THR A 171 -24.69 14.79 1.92
CA THR A 171 -26.09 14.51 1.56
C THR A 171 -26.25 14.73 0.08
N LYS A 172 -26.69 13.69 -0.63
CA LYS A 172 -26.89 13.69 -2.08
C LYS A 172 -28.20 13.02 -2.41
N ASP A 173 -28.70 13.27 -3.61
CA ASP A 173 -29.73 12.43 -4.22
C ASP A 173 -29.31 10.96 -4.13
N ALA A 174 -30.24 10.06 -3.81
CA ALA A 174 -29.99 8.63 -3.69
C ALA A 174 -29.27 8.02 -4.91
N ALA A 175 -29.58 8.49 -6.12
CA ALA A 175 -28.94 8.03 -7.36
C ALA A 175 -27.47 8.46 -7.48
N LEU A 176 -27.07 9.54 -6.80
CA LEU A 176 -25.72 10.10 -6.82
C LEU A 176 -24.93 9.80 -5.55
N ALA A 177 -25.57 9.22 -4.54
CA ALA A 177 -24.95 8.93 -3.26
C ALA A 177 -23.87 7.86 -3.43
N THR A 178 -22.67 8.17 -2.93
CA THR A 178 -21.57 7.20 -2.88
C THR A 178 -21.62 6.47 -1.54
N ALA A 179 -21.48 5.15 -1.60
CA ALA A 179 -21.45 4.31 -0.41
C ALA A 179 -20.22 4.64 0.46
N PRO A 180 -20.33 4.63 1.80
CA PRO A 180 -19.24 5.02 2.68
C PRO A 180 -17.99 4.14 2.52
N GLU A 181 -18.16 2.87 2.17
CA GLU A 181 -17.08 1.93 1.88
C GLU A 181 -16.24 2.38 0.68
N LYS A 182 -16.90 2.93 -0.35
CA LYS A 182 -16.25 3.45 -1.56
C LYS A 182 -15.52 4.75 -1.28
N GLU A 183 -16.10 5.64 -0.48
CA GLU A 183 -15.44 6.88 -0.04
C GLU A 183 -14.13 6.56 0.70
N ILE A 184 -14.17 5.62 1.65
CA ILE A 184 -12.97 5.15 2.37
C ILE A 184 -11.99 4.49 1.38
N GLN A 185 -12.48 3.69 0.43
CA GLN A 185 -11.64 3.04 -0.57
C GLN A 185 -10.86 4.06 -1.42
N TYR A 186 -11.52 5.09 -1.96
CA TYR A 186 -10.88 6.13 -2.74
C TYR A 186 -9.88 6.92 -1.90
N ALA A 187 -10.27 7.33 -0.70
CA ALA A 187 -9.40 8.07 0.20
C ALA A 187 -8.13 7.29 0.59
N LEU A 188 -8.24 5.96 0.76
CA LEU A 188 -7.11 5.07 1.03
C LEU A 188 -6.20 4.88 -0.19
N SER A 189 -6.77 4.75 -1.39
CA SER A 189 -5.98 4.66 -2.64
C SER A 189 -5.14 5.92 -2.84
N ASP A 190 -5.76 7.10 -2.77
CA ASP A 190 -5.05 8.38 -2.86
C ASP A 190 -3.99 8.53 -1.79
N PHE A 191 -4.32 8.13 -0.55
CA PHE A 191 -3.37 8.20 0.55
C PHE A 191 -2.13 7.34 0.28
N ALA A 192 -2.32 6.07 -0.09
CA ALA A 192 -1.22 5.16 -0.39
C ALA A 192 -0.38 5.63 -1.58
N ARG A 193 -1.02 6.09 -2.66
CA ARG A 193 -0.33 6.60 -3.85
C ARG A 193 0.45 7.88 -3.54
N SER A 194 -0.14 8.80 -2.80
CA SER A 194 0.53 10.03 -2.35
C SER A 194 1.68 9.79 -1.38
N PHE A 195 1.68 8.65 -0.66
CA PHE A 195 2.81 8.25 0.18
C PHE A 195 4.03 7.90 -0.69
N GLU A 196 3.81 7.30 -1.85
CA GLU A 196 4.88 6.96 -2.81
C GLU A 196 5.14 8.03 -3.89
N GLY A 197 4.47 9.19 -3.79
CA GLY A 197 4.62 10.26 -4.79
C GLY A 197 4.01 9.93 -6.16
N LEU A 198 3.09 8.97 -6.21
CA LEU A 198 2.39 8.57 -7.43
C LEU A 198 1.19 9.50 -7.71
N PRO A 199 0.76 9.64 -8.98
CA PRO A 199 -0.44 10.41 -9.33
C PRO A 199 -1.69 9.91 -8.62
N LEU A 200 -2.60 10.79 -8.22
CA LEU A 200 -3.88 10.42 -7.58
C LEU A 200 -4.88 9.88 -8.61
N ILE A 201 -5.98 9.24 -8.15
CA ILE A 201 -7.00 8.62 -9.01
C ILE A 201 -8.33 9.34 -8.87
#